data_AF-A0A1C6CF58-F1
#
_entry.id   AF-A0A1C6CF58-F1
#
_cell.length_a   1.000
_cell.length_b   1.000
_cell.length_c   1.000
_cell.angle_alpha   90.00
_cell.angle_beta   90.00
_cell.angle_gamma   90.00
#
_symmetry.space_group_name_H-M   'P 1'
#
loop_
_entity.id
_entity.type
_entity.pdbx_description
1 polymer ?
#
loop_
_entity_poly.entity_id
_entity_poly.type
_entity_poly.pdbx_seq_one_letter_code
_entity_poly.pdbx_strand_id
1 'polypeptide(L)'
;MLTPAHYEADVLFFFDGKPLEHSLYEALFQQLDAVFPDTSVKVQKSQISFYARHLFAAVSLPVRRRKSWPEHCLLVTFGLSHRLSAPRIAVATEPYPNRWTHHVVVDQEGQLDAELLGWLREAYVFAEQKGRHPS
;
A
#
# COMPACT_ATOMS: atom_id res chain seq x y z
N MET A 1 -0.39 14.49 -4.84
CA MET A 1 0.02 13.86 -3.57
C MET A 1 1.15 14.68 -2.97
N LEU A 2 1.07 15.00 -1.68
CA LEU A 2 2.12 15.75 -0.97
C LEU A 2 3.30 14.82 -0.62
N THR A 3 4.50 15.23 -1.00
CA THR A 3 5.75 14.50 -0.75
C THR A 3 6.67 15.29 0.19
N PRO A 4 7.51 14.62 1.01
CA PRO A 4 8.50 15.29 1.85
C PRO A 4 9.66 15.88 1.02
N ALA A 5 10.41 16.84 1.59
CA ALA A 5 11.47 17.57 0.89
C ALA A 5 12.59 16.67 0.30
N HIS A 6 12.86 15.51 0.89
CA HIS A 6 13.89 14.56 0.45
C HIS A 6 13.30 13.28 -0.14
N TYR A 7 12.04 13.32 -0.61
CA TYR A 7 11.29 12.16 -1.07
C TYR A 7 12.05 11.29 -2.07
N GLU A 8 12.59 11.86 -3.15
CA GLU A 8 13.29 11.09 -4.18
C GLU A 8 14.52 10.36 -3.63
N ALA A 9 15.33 11.05 -2.82
CA ALA A 9 16.52 10.46 -2.19
C ALA A 9 16.14 9.35 -1.19
N ASP A 10 15.08 9.57 -0.41
CA ASP A 10 14.58 8.59 0.56
C ASP A 10 14.03 7.33 -0.14
N VAL A 11 13.32 7.48 -1.26
CA VAL A 11 12.81 6.37 -2.08
C VAL A 11 13.98 5.58 -2.68
N LEU A 12 14.96 6.26 -3.28
CA LEU A 12 16.15 5.60 -3.83
C LEU A 12 16.91 4.81 -2.75
N PHE A 13 17.06 5.39 -1.55
CA PHE A 13 17.68 4.69 -0.42
C PHE A 13 16.85 3.49 0.05
N PHE A 14 15.53 3.62 0.09
CA PHE A 14 14.63 2.53 0.47
C PHE A 14 14.75 1.31 -0.46
N PHE A 15 14.90 1.55 -1.76
CA PHE A 15 15.03 0.51 -2.79
C PHE A 15 16.47 0.23 -3.22
N ASP A 16 17.47 0.58 -2.41
CA ASP A 16 18.87 0.34 -2.78
C ASP A 16 19.12 -1.14 -3.14
N GLY A 17 19.74 -1.34 -4.31
CA GLY A 17 19.97 -2.64 -4.94
C GLY A 17 18.71 -3.39 -5.41
N LYS A 18 17.54 -2.76 -5.51
CA LYS A 18 16.24 -3.38 -5.86
C LYS A 18 15.50 -2.59 -6.95
N PRO A 19 16.07 -2.52 -8.17
CA PRO A 19 15.51 -1.70 -9.24
C PRO A 19 14.12 -2.17 -9.70
N LEU A 20 13.82 -3.47 -9.64
CA LEU A 20 12.52 -4.01 -10.06
C LEU A 20 11.40 -3.59 -9.09
N GLU A 21 11.65 -3.71 -7.79
CA GLU A 21 10.72 -3.25 -6.76
C GLU A 21 10.56 -1.73 -6.78
N HIS A 22 11.63 -1.00 -7.09
CA HIS A 22 11.57 0.45 -7.29
C HIS A 22 10.63 0.83 -8.44
N SER A 23 10.78 0.21 -9.62
CA SER A 23 9.90 0.47 -10.76
C SER A 23 8.44 0.13 -10.48
N LEU A 24 8.17 -0.98 -9.77
CA LEU A 24 6.81 -1.33 -9.33
C LEU A 24 6.23 -0.26 -8.39
N TYR A 25 7.06 0.28 -7.49
CA TYR A 25 6.64 1.32 -6.58
C TYR A 25 6.35 2.63 -7.32
N GLU A 26 7.20 3.04 -8.26
CA GLU A 26 6.99 4.25 -9.08
C GLU A 26 5.69 4.16 -9.88
N ALA A 27 5.43 3.01 -10.52
CA ALA A 27 4.20 2.76 -11.25
C ALA A 27 2.97 2.85 -10.33
N LEU A 28 3.02 2.23 -9.15
CA LEU A 28 1.94 2.33 -8.17
C LEU A 28 1.77 3.78 -7.69
N PHE A 29 2.84 4.48 -7.34
CA PHE A 29 2.82 5.87 -6.90
C PHE A 29 2.12 6.77 -7.92
N GLN A 30 2.47 6.66 -9.20
CA GLN A 30 1.84 7.43 -10.28
C GLN A 30 0.33 7.18 -10.37
N GLN A 31 -0.09 5.91 -10.27
CA GLN A 31 -1.53 5.58 -10.27
C GLN A 31 -2.24 6.15 -9.04
N LEU A 32 -1.63 6.07 -7.85
CA LEU A 32 -2.23 6.62 -6.64
C LEU A 32 -2.33 8.14 -6.67
N ASP A 33 -1.29 8.81 -7.16
CA ASP A 33 -1.25 10.27 -7.31
C ASP A 33 -2.31 10.78 -8.29
N ALA A 34 -2.54 10.04 -9.38
CA ALA A 34 -3.56 10.36 -10.37
C ALA A 34 -5.00 10.15 -9.87
N VAL A 35 -5.22 9.18 -8.98
CA VAL A 35 -6.57 8.73 -8.60
C VAL A 35 -7.04 9.28 -7.25
N PHE A 36 -6.12 9.58 -6.32
CA PHE A 36 -6.46 9.95 -4.95
C PHE A 36 -6.07 11.40 -4.62
N PRO A 37 -7.04 12.32 -4.58
CA PRO A 37 -6.77 13.70 -4.21
C PRO A 37 -6.42 13.83 -2.72
N ASP A 38 -5.75 14.93 -2.37
CA ASP A 38 -5.45 15.33 -0.99
C ASP A 38 -4.72 14.28 -0.15
N THR A 39 -3.93 13.43 -0.82
CA THR A 39 -3.10 12.42 -0.17
C THR A 39 -1.69 12.92 0.12
N SER A 40 -1.01 12.27 1.05
CA SER A 40 0.42 12.45 1.30
C SER A 40 1.15 11.11 1.40
N VAL A 41 2.45 11.13 1.12
CA VAL A 41 3.34 9.97 1.24
C VAL A 41 4.41 10.23 2.27
N LYS A 42 4.80 9.20 3.02
CA LYS A 42 5.96 9.24 3.92
C LYS A 42 6.83 8.01 3.68
N VAL A 43 8.10 8.24 3.39
CA VAL A 43 9.11 7.19 3.34
C VAL A 43 9.62 6.94 4.75
N GLN A 44 9.61 5.70 5.19
CA GLN A 44 10.15 5.27 6.48
C GLN A 44 11.05 4.06 6.26
N LYS A 45 11.89 3.74 7.24
CA LYS A 45 12.91 2.68 7.15
C LYS A 45 12.37 1.33 6.62
N SER A 46 11.17 0.93 7.02
CA SER A 46 10.61 -0.39 6.70
C SER A 46 9.42 -0.36 5.74
N GLN A 47 8.87 0.82 5.45
CA GLN A 47 7.72 0.97 4.55
C GLN A 47 7.60 2.38 4.01
N ILE A 48 6.94 2.51 2.87
CA ILE A 48 6.46 3.78 2.34
C ILE A 48 4.95 3.83 2.55
N SER A 49 4.47 4.85 3.24
CA SER A 49 3.10 4.93 3.75
C SER A 49 2.32 6.03 3.05
N PHE A 50 1.11 5.71 2.61
CA PHE A 50 0.17 6.61 1.96
C PHE A 50 -0.96 6.99 2.92
N TYR A 51 -1.18 8.29 3.05
CA TYR A 51 -2.14 8.86 3.97
C TYR A 51 -3.18 9.67 3.21
N ALA A 52 -4.44 9.44 3.57
CA ALA A 52 -5.50 10.42 3.44
C ALA A 52 -5.50 11.22 4.77
N ARG A 53 -6.65 11.38 5.44
CA ARG A 53 -6.71 11.78 6.85
C ARG A 53 -5.99 10.80 7.77
N HIS A 54 -6.11 9.51 7.46
CA HIS A 54 -5.42 8.42 8.14
C HIS A 54 -4.68 7.54 7.14
N LEU A 55 -3.81 6.64 7.65
CA LEU A 55 -3.12 5.65 6.82
C LEU A 55 -4.17 4.78 6.11
N PHE A 56 -4.06 4.71 4.78
CA PHE A 56 -4.93 3.86 3.96
C PHE A 56 -4.16 2.75 3.26
N ALA A 57 -2.91 3.00 2.86
CA ALA A 57 -2.07 2.02 2.21
C ALA A 57 -0.60 2.16 2.62
N ALA A 58 0.17 1.09 2.50
CA ALA A 58 1.61 1.11 2.64
C ALA A 58 2.26 0.09 1.70
N VAL A 59 3.48 0.38 1.26
CA VAL A 59 4.34 -0.50 0.48
C VAL A 59 5.54 -0.89 1.34
N SER A 60 5.87 -2.17 1.39
CA SER A 60 7.10 -2.64 2.02
C SER A 60 7.77 -3.75 1.22
N LEU A 61 9.05 -3.96 1.51
CA LEU A 61 9.78 -5.11 0.99
C LEU A 61 9.51 -6.33 1.90
N PRO A 62 9.30 -7.53 1.34
CA PRO A 62 9.08 -8.73 2.15
C PRO A 62 10.28 -9.07 3.05
N VAL A 63 10.15 -8.82 4.36
CA VAL A 63 11.17 -9.21 5.35
C VAL A 63 11.15 -10.72 5.62
N ARG A 64 9.96 -11.32 5.65
CA ARG A 64 9.75 -12.76 5.80
C ARG A 64 8.96 -13.28 4.61
N ARG A 65 9.62 -14.04 3.75
CA ARG A 65 9.04 -14.57 2.51
C ARG A 65 8.44 -15.95 2.76
N ARG A 66 7.25 -16.19 2.20
CA ARG A 66 6.75 -17.56 2.04
C ARG A 66 7.47 -18.19 0.85
N LYS A 67 7.71 -19.50 0.88
CA LYS A 67 8.44 -20.21 -0.19
C LYS A 67 7.84 -20.03 -1.59
N SER A 68 6.54 -19.76 -1.68
CA SER A 68 5.82 -19.57 -2.94
C SER A 68 5.85 -18.12 -3.46
N TRP A 69 6.44 -17.18 -2.74
CA TRP A 69 6.47 -15.78 -3.18
C TRP A 69 7.58 -15.53 -4.20
N PRO A 70 7.34 -14.67 -5.21
CA PRO A 70 8.36 -14.25 -6.16
C PRO A 70 9.58 -13.64 -5.48
N GLU A 71 10.75 -13.79 -6.10
CA GLU A 71 12.00 -13.22 -5.60
C GLU A 71 11.94 -11.68 -5.59
N HIS A 72 11.41 -11.08 -6.65
CA HIS A 72 11.19 -9.64 -6.73
C HIS A 72 9.72 -9.32 -6.57
N CYS A 73 9.37 -8.69 -5.45
CA CYS A 73 7.99 -8.27 -5.21
C CYS A 73 7.90 -7.20 -4.12
N LEU A 74 6.84 -6.41 -4.23
CA LEU A 74 6.35 -5.53 -3.19
C LEU A 74 5.27 -6.24 -2.36
N LEU A 75 5.18 -5.82 -1.10
CA LEU A 75 4.02 -6.09 -0.27
C LEU A 75 3.18 -4.81 -0.19
N VAL A 76 2.02 -4.82 -0.85
CA VAL A 76 1.03 -3.74 -0.73
C VAL A 76 0.10 -4.07 0.42
N THR A 77 0.05 -3.18 1.39
CA THR A 77 -0.75 -3.31 2.61
C THR A 77 -1.86 -2.26 2.58
N PHE A 78 -3.08 -2.66 2.92
CA PHE A 78 -4.20 -1.73 3.08
C PHE A 78 -5.15 -2.23 4.16
N GLY A 79 -6.01 -1.34 4.65
CA GLY A 79 -6.97 -1.70 5.70
C GLY A 79 -8.39 -1.36 5.33
N LEU A 80 -9.31 -2.29 5.62
CA LEU A 80 -10.75 -2.18 5.34
C LEU A 80 -11.57 -2.38 6.62
N SER A 81 -12.86 -2.04 6.55
CA SER A 81 -13.81 -2.30 7.65
C SER A 81 -14.25 -3.76 7.73
N HIS A 82 -13.98 -4.54 6.68
CA HIS A 82 -14.45 -5.91 6.53
C HIS A 82 -13.36 -6.83 5.99
N ARG A 83 -13.54 -8.14 6.17
CA ARG A 83 -12.63 -9.13 5.61
C ARG A 83 -12.83 -9.25 4.10
N LEU A 84 -11.87 -8.77 3.34
CA LEU A 84 -11.73 -9.15 1.94
C LEU A 84 -11.21 -10.60 1.80
N SER A 85 -11.84 -11.39 0.94
CA SER A 85 -11.36 -12.72 0.53
C SER A 85 -11.25 -12.77 -0.99
N ALA A 86 -10.02 -12.71 -1.48
CA ALA A 86 -9.70 -12.82 -2.89
C ALA A 86 -8.40 -13.63 -3.06
N PRO A 87 -8.19 -14.32 -4.20
CA PRO A 87 -6.99 -15.15 -4.41
C PRO A 87 -5.67 -14.41 -4.23
N ARG A 88 -5.64 -13.10 -4.49
CA ARG A 88 -4.46 -12.24 -4.38
C ARG A 88 -4.11 -11.83 -2.94
N ILE A 89 -5.02 -12.03 -1.98
CA ILE A 89 -4.81 -11.68 -0.58
C ILE A 89 -3.91 -12.74 0.06
N ALA A 90 -2.65 -12.40 0.25
CA ALA A 90 -1.67 -13.29 0.84
C ALA A 90 -1.88 -13.44 2.36
N VAL A 91 -2.32 -12.36 3.01
CA VAL A 91 -2.61 -12.28 4.45
C VAL A 91 -3.81 -11.37 4.66
N ALA A 92 -4.72 -11.77 5.54
CA ALA A 92 -5.79 -10.94 6.08
C ALA A 92 -5.87 -11.17 7.58
N THR A 93 -5.73 -10.11 8.38
CA THR A 93 -5.79 -10.17 9.84
C THR A 93 -6.74 -9.11 10.38
N GLU A 94 -7.39 -9.40 11.50
CA GLU A 94 -8.26 -8.47 12.21
C GLU A 94 -7.64 -8.13 13.57
N PRO A 95 -6.76 -7.12 13.64
CA PRO A 95 -6.18 -6.67 14.91
C PRO A 95 -7.24 -6.16 15.91
N TYR A 96 -8.33 -5.58 15.42
CA TYR A 96 -9.47 -5.10 16.21
C TYR A 96 -10.78 -5.31 15.44
N PRO A 97 -11.94 -5.43 16.11
CA PRO A 97 -13.23 -5.60 15.43
C PRO A 97 -13.46 -4.55 14.34
N ASN A 98 -13.82 -5.02 13.14
CA ASN A 98 -14.08 -4.19 11.95
C ASN A 98 -12.85 -3.36 11.50
N ARG A 99 -11.64 -3.82 11.83
CA ARG A 99 -10.39 -3.24 11.33
C ARG A 99 -9.52 -4.35 10.79
N TRP A 100 -9.68 -4.60 9.51
CA TRP A 100 -8.92 -5.60 8.79
C TRP A 100 -7.69 -4.99 8.16
N THR A 101 -6.59 -5.72 8.20
CA THR A 101 -5.35 -5.43 7.47
C THR A 101 -5.11 -6.54 6.47
N HIS A 102 -4.91 -6.15 5.22
CA HIS A 102 -4.69 -7.04 4.09
C HIS A 102 -3.31 -6.80 3.50
N HIS A 103 -2.69 -7.88 3.03
CA HIS A 103 -1.44 -7.83 2.29
C HIS A 103 -1.60 -8.52 0.94
N VAL A 104 -1.19 -7.84 -0.12
CA VAL A 104 -1.11 -8.34 -1.50
C VAL A 104 0.35 -8.34 -1.92
N VAL A 105 0.80 -9.45 -2.50
CA VAL A 105 2.11 -9.55 -3.12
C VAL A 105 1.98 -9.05 -4.56
N VAL A 106 2.85 -8.13 -4.95
CA VAL A 106 2.89 -7.56 -6.31
C VAL A 106 4.26 -7.77 -6.91
N ASP A 107 4.35 -8.52 -8.01
CA ASP A 107 5.61 -8.86 -8.69
C ASP A 107 5.73 -8.31 -10.11
N GLN A 108 4.65 -7.73 -10.64
CA GLN A 108 4.61 -7.17 -11.99
C GLN A 108 3.60 -6.02 -12.09
N GLU A 109 3.85 -5.08 -12.99
CA GLU A 109 3.00 -3.90 -13.19
C GLU A 109 1.57 -4.27 -13.59
N GLY A 110 1.36 -5.39 -14.31
CA GLY A 110 0.03 -5.86 -14.69
C GLY A 110 -0.90 -6.19 -13.51
N GLN A 111 -0.36 -6.34 -12.31
CA GLN A 111 -1.14 -6.51 -11.07
C GLN A 111 -1.50 -5.17 -10.42
N LEU A 112 -0.94 -4.04 -10.88
CA LEU A 112 -1.39 -2.70 -10.52
C LEU A 112 -2.63 -2.34 -11.35
N ASP A 113 -3.64 -3.19 -11.24
CA ASP A 113 -4.85 -3.20 -12.04
C ASP A 113 -6.03 -2.55 -11.31
N ALA A 114 -7.17 -2.48 -12.00
CA ALA A 114 -8.40 -1.91 -11.46
C ALA A 114 -8.91 -2.63 -10.20
N GLU A 115 -8.59 -3.91 -10.02
CA GLU A 115 -8.98 -4.67 -8.83
C GLU A 115 -8.21 -4.18 -7.60
N LEU A 116 -6.87 -4.12 -7.69
CA LEU A 116 -6.05 -3.60 -6.60
C LEU A 116 -6.37 -2.13 -6.31
N LEU A 117 -6.48 -1.30 -7.34
CA LEU A 117 -6.88 0.11 -7.17
C LEU A 117 -8.28 0.26 -6.55
N GLY A 118 -9.20 -0.67 -6.85
CA GLY A 118 -10.52 -0.73 -6.23
C GLY A 118 -10.44 -0.92 -4.71
N TRP A 119 -9.61 -1.87 -4.25
CA TRP A 119 -9.38 -2.09 -2.82
C TRP A 119 -8.68 -0.90 -2.15
N LEU A 120 -7.70 -0.30 -2.81
CA LEU A 120 -7.02 0.89 -2.30
C LEU A 120 -7.95 2.10 -2.22
N ARG A 121 -8.91 2.22 -3.14
CA ARG A 121 -9.95 3.25 -3.09
C ARG A 121 -10.89 3.05 -1.92
N GLU A 122 -11.32 1.82 -1.66
CA GLU A 122 -12.12 1.53 -0.47
C GLU A 122 -11.35 1.84 0.81
N ALA A 123 -10.07 1.45 0.86
CA ALA A 123 -9.19 1.75 1.99
C ALA A 123 -9.02 3.26 2.21
N TYR A 124 -8.89 4.04 1.13
CA TYR A 124 -8.86 5.50 1.17
C TYR A 124 -10.13 6.07 1.80
N VAL A 125 -11.31 5.66 1.31
CA VAL A 125 -12.61 6.10 1.86
C VAL A 125 -12.76 5.71 3.34
N PHE A 126 -12.36 4.49 3.69
CA PHE A 126 -12.38 4.02 5.07
C PHE A 126 -11.45 4.86 5.96
N ALA A 127 -10.25 5.19 5.47
CA ALA A 127 -9.30 6.04 6.18
C ALA A 127 -9.79 7.48 6.37
N GLU A 128 -10.55 8.02 5.43
CA GLU A 128 -11.21 9.34 5.58
C GLU A 128 -12.28 9.34 6.69
N GLN A 129 -12.97 8.21 6.87
CA GLN A 129 -14.09 8.08 7.81
C GLN A 129 -13.68 7.64 9.22
N LYS A 130 -12.47 7.08 9.40
CA LYS A 130 -11.96 6.65 10.71
C LYS A 130 -12.04 7.78 11.73
N GLY A 131 -12.70 7.50 12.87
CA GLY A 131 -12.86 8.47 13.96
C GLY A 131 -14.09 9.37 13.85
N ARG A 132 -14.92 9.25 12.80
CA ARG A 132 -16.30 9.76 12.85
C ARG A 132 -17.14 8.78 13.66
N HIS A 133 -17.56 9.17 14.87
CA HIS A 133 -18.72 8.53 15.49
C HIS A 133 -19.95 8.94 14.68
N PRO A 134 -20.84 8.00 14.30
CA PRO A 134 -22.14 8.40 13.81
C PRO A 134 -22.81 9.20 14.94
N SER A 135 -23.20 10.42 14.61
CA SER A 135 -24.06 11.25 15.48
C SER A 135 -25.47 10.65 15.52
#